data_AF-A0A559PQ94-F1
#
_entry.id   AF-A0A559PQ94-F1
#
_cell.length_a   1.000
_cell.length_b   1.000
_cell.length_c   1.000
_cell.angle_alpha   90.00
_cell.angle_beta   90.00
_cell.angle_gamma   90.00
#
_symmetry.space_group_name_H-M   'P 1'
#
loop_
_entity.id
_entity.type
_entity.pdbx_description
1 polymer ?
#
loop_
_entity_poly.entity_id
_entity_poly.type
_entity_poly.pdbx_seq_one_letter_code
_entity_poly.pdbx_strand_id
1 'polypeptide(L)' 'MEHLYTKSSKEEQLNKLNPKKETLQFLLNYSKALRITKYKQLSFDTILN' A
#
# COMPACT_ATOMS: atom_id res chain seq x y z
N MET A 1 -5.30 14.28 37.90
CA MET A 1 -5.30 12.83 37.57
C MET A 1 -5.08 12.72 36.08
N GLU A 2 -3.90 12.27 35.67
CA GLU A 2 -3.53 12.16 34.26
C GLU A 2 -4.12 10.88 33.64
N HIS A 3 -4.93 11.04 32.60
CA HIS A 3 -5.32 9.94 31.71
C HIS A 3 -4.57 10.09 30.38
N LEU A 4 -3.24 9.86 30.39
CA LEU A 4 -2.38 10.13 29.23
C LEU A 4 -2.49 9.10 28.10
N TYR A 5 -3.14 7.96 28.31
CA TYR A 5 -3.30 6.95 27.26
C TYR A 5 -4.66 6.26 27.39
N THR A 6 -5.70 6.86 26.81
CA THR A 6 -6.89 6.07 26.45
C THR A 6 -6.45 5.10 25.35
N LYS A 7 -6.12 3.88 25.76
CA LYS A 7 -5.77 2.80 24.85
C LYS A 7 -7.06 2.45 24.09
N SER A 8 -7.27 3.08 22.94
CA SER A 8 -8.33 2.69 22.02
C SER A 8 -8.22 1.20 21.77
N SER A 9 -9.37 0.53 21.71
CA SER A 9 -9.39 -0.92 21.55
C SER A 9 -8.60 -1.29 20.30
N LYS A 10 -7.88 -2.42 20.32
CA LYS A 10 -7.09 -2.88 19.16
C LYS A 10 -7.97 -2.95 17.90
N GLU A 11 -9.26 -3.25 18.07
CA GLU A 11 -10.28 -3.33 17.03
C GLU A 11 -10.61 -1.96 16.42
N GLU A 12 -10.76 -0.91 17.23
CA GLU A 12 -10.95 0.47 16.73
C GLU A 12 -9.73 1.00 15.97
N GLN A 13 -8.52 0.59 16.38
CA GLN A 13 -7.30 0.94 15.66
C GLN A 13 -7.23 0.18 14.33
N LEU A 14 -7.57 -1.11 14.31
CA LEU A 14 -7.58 -1.93 13.10
C LEU A 14 -8.55 -1.41 12.03
N ASN A 15 -9.75 -1.00 12.45
CA ASN A 15 -10.76 -0.45 11.55
C ASN A 15 -10.33 0.88 10.90
N LYS A 16 -9.48 1.67 11.56
CA LYS A 16 -8.91 2.92 11.02
C LYS A 16 -7.74 2.70 10.06
N LEU A 17 -7.18 1.50 10.00
CA LEU A 17 -6.02 1.18 9.15
C LEU A 17 -6.42 0.64 7.77
N ASN A 18 -7.71 0.53 7.48
CA ASN A 18 -8.16 0.09 6.17
C ASN A 18 -7.89 1.17 5.12
N PRO A 19 -7.15 0.85 4.03
CA PRO A 19 -6.87 1.80 2.97
C PRO A 19 -8.17 2.18 2.23
N LYS A 20 -8.22 3.41 1.70
CA LYS A 20 -9.32 3.84 0.83
C LYS A 20 -9.35 2.99 -0.43
N LYS A 21 -10.54 2.83 -1.02
CA LYS A 21 -10.74 2.12 -2.29
C LYS A 21 -9.85 2.69 -3.41
N GLU A 22 -9.67 4.01 -3.45
CA GLU A 22 -8.79 4.70 -4.40
C GLU A 22 -7.32 4.29 -4.25
N THR A 23 -6.83 4.15 -3.02
CA THR A 23 -5.46 3.70 -2.73
C THR A 23 -5.24 2.27 -3.21
N LEU A 24 -6.21 1.39 -3.00
CA LEU A 24 -6.18 0.03 -3.53
C LEU A 24 -6.16 0.03 -5.06
N GLN A 25 -7.01 0.84 -5.69
CA GLN A 25 -7.07 0.94 -7.14
C GLN A 25 -5.77 1.49 -7.73
N PHE A 26 -5.19 2.51 -7.11
CA PHE A 26 -3.90 3.08 -7.49
C PHE A 26 -2.81 2.02 -7.44
N LEU A 27 -2.68 1.30 -6.31
CA LEU A 27 -1.64 0.28 -6.15
C LEU A 27 -1.80 -0.87 -7.14
N LEU A 28 -3.04 -1.32 -7.38
CA LEU A 28 -3.34 -2.38 -8.36
C LEU A 28 -3.02 -1.93 -9.78
N ASN A 29 -3.46 -0.74 -10.18
CA ASN A 29 -3.18 -0.20 -11.51
C ASN A 29 -1.67 -0.02 -11.71
N TYR A 30 -0.97 0.54 -10.72
CA TYR A 30 0.48 0.70 -10.75
C TYR A 30 1.20 -0.66 -10.87
N SER A 31 0.80 -1.66 -10.08
CA SER A 31 1.38 -3.01 -10.15
C SER A 31 1.21 -3.68 -11.51
N LYS A 32 0.11 -3.39 -12.23
CA LYS A 32 -0.14 -3.91 -13.58
C LYS A 32 0.66 -3.16 -14.65
N ALA A 33 0.90 -1.87 -14.44
CA ALA A 33 1.73 -1.05 -15.33
C ALA A 33 3.22 -1.40 -15.21
N LEU A 34 3.64 -1.97 -14.08
CA LEU A 34 5.00 -2.46 -13.86
C LEU A 34 5.23 -3.75 -14.66
N ARG A 35 6.01 -3.65 -15.74
CA ARG A 35 6.52 -4.82 -16.46
C ARG A 35 8.00 -4.99 -16.19
N ILE A 36 8.37 -6.07 -15.49
CA ILE A 36 9.76 -6.47 -15.33
C ILE A 36 10.23 -7.05 -16.66
N THR A 37 11.04 -6.30 -17.40
CA THR A 37 11.65 -6.79 -18.64
C THR A 37 13.06 -7.26 -18.31
N LYS A 38 13.32 -8.56 -18.47
CA LYS A 38 14.65 -9.15 -18.30
C LYS A 38 15.32 -9.25 -19.67
N TYR A 39 16.47 -8.60 -19.83
CA TYR A 39 17.31 -8.72 -21.02
C TYR A 39 18.74 -9.06 -20.62
N LYS A 40 19.24 -10.23 -21.07
CA LYS A 40 20.54 -10.79 -20.65
C LYS A 40 20.61 -10.90 -19.10
N GLN A 41 21.65 -10.33 -18.48
CA GLN A 41 21.83 -10.27 -17.02
C GLN A 41 21.20 -9.02 -16.38
N LEU A 42 20.48 -8.18 -17.15
CA LEU A 42 19.92 -6.93 -16.66
C LEU A 42 18.39 -7.03 -16.55
N SER A 43 17.87 -6.60 -15.42
CA SER A 43 16.44 -6.44 -15.16
C SER A 43 16.13 -4.96 -14.98
N PHE A 44 15.14 -4.46 -15.71
CA PHE A 44 14.67 -3.08 -15.56
C PHE A 44 13.15 -3.05 -15.46
N ASP A 45 12.68 -2.20 -14.55
CA ASP A 45 11.26 -1.93 -14.35
C ASP A 45 10.83 -0.88 -15.36
N THR A 46 9.84 -1.21 -16.19
CA THR A 46 9.22 -0.26 -17.12
C THR A 46 7.81 0.02 -16.64
N ILE A 47 7.48 1.31 -16.50
CA ILE A 47 6.10 1.77 -16.25
C ILE A 47 5.47 2.02 -17.62
N LEU A 48 4.52 1.18 -18.01
CA LEU A 48 3.72 1.36 -19.22
C LEU A 48 2.58 2.35 -18.92
N ASN A 49 2.77 3.63 -19.26
CA ASN A 49 1.71 4.66 -19.27
C ASN A 49 1.09 4.78 -20.66
#